data_AF-A0A542K9W1-F1
#
_entry.id   AF-A0A542K9W1-F1
#
_cell.length_a   1.000
_cell.length_b   1.000
_cell.length_c   1.000
_cell.angle_alpha   90.00
_cell.angle_beta   90.00
_cell.angle_gamma   90.00
#
_symmetry.space_group_name_H-M   'P 1'
#
loop_
_entity.id
_entity.type
_entity.pdbx_description
1 polymer ?
#
loop_
_entity_poly.entity_id
_entity_poly.type
_entity_poly.pdbx_seq_one_letter_code
_entity_poly.pdbx_strand_id
1 'polypeptide(L)' 'MPGMMERIKQFARGPQGRRAAEQARRAAADPRRRAQAQRLLGKLRGHR' A
#
# COMPACT_ATOMS: atom_id res chain seq x y z
N MET A 1 -20.63 -17.95 8.58
CA MET A 1 -19.75 -17.49 7.49
C MET A 1 -18.89 -16.35 8.01
N PRO A 2 -17.54 -16.40 7.91
CA PRO A 2 -16.73 -15.25 8.29
C PRO A 2 -17.10 -14.05 7.43
N GLY A 3 -17.38 -12.91 8.06
CA GLY A 3 -17.68 -11.67 7.35
C GLY A 3 -16.50 -11.22 6.48
N MET A 4 -16.78 -10.41 5.46
CA MET A 4 -15.78 -9.91 4.49
C MET A 4 -14.51 -9.36 5.18
N MET A 5 -14.70 -8.67 6.31
CA MET A 5 -13.63 -8.10 7.13
C MET A 5 -12.73 -9.15 7.80
N GLU A 6 -13.29 -10.27 8.24
CA GLU A 6 -12.53 -11.35 8.87
C GLU A 6 -11.66 -12.07 7.83
N ARG A 7 -12.17 -12.23 6.60
CA ARG A 7 -11.39 -12.70 5.45
C ARG A 7 -10.25 -11.76 5.07
N ILE A 8 -10.47 -10.45 5.08
CA ILE A 8 -9.40 -9.47 4.81
C ILE A 8 -8.33 -9.53 5.91
N LYS A 9 -8.71 -9.61 7.19
CA LYS A 9 -7.76 -9.79 8.29
C LYS A 9 -6.98 -11.10 8.18
N GLN A 10 -7.64 -12.22 7.86
CA GLN A 10 -6.96 -13.49 7.64
C GLN A 10 -6.03 -13.43 6.43
N PHE A 11 -6.46 -12.80 5.33
CA PHE A 11 -5.64 -12.60 4.14
C PHE A 11 -4.38 -11.80 4.49
N ALA A 12 -4.54 -10.67 5.18
CA ALA A 12 -3.45 -9.81 5.63
C ALA A 12 -2.48 -10.53 6.60
N ARG A 13 -3.00 -11.41 7.46
CA ARG A 13 -2.19 -12.24 8.38
C ARG A 13 -1.56 -13.46 7.69
N GLY A 14 -2.12 -13.88 6.55
CA GLY A 14 -1.65 -15.03 5.79
C GLY A 14 -0.37 -14.74 4.99
N PRO A 15 0.27 -15.79 4.46
CA PRO A 15 1.51 -15.66 3.67
C PRO A 15 1.31 -14.83 2.40
N GLN A 16 0.11 -14.87 1.80
CA GLN A 16 -0.24 -14.07 0.61
C GLN A 16 -0.35 -12.58 0.96
N GLY A 17 -1.02 -12.22 2.06
CA GLY A 17 -1.09 -10.83 2.51
C GLY A 17 0.23 -10.29 3.02
N ARG A 18 1.06 -11.11 3.68
CA ARG A 18 2.44 -10.73 4.01
C ARG A 18 3.26 -10.41 2.77
N ARG A 19 3.20 -11.24 1.72
CA ARG A 19 3.89 -10.95 0.45
C ARG A 19 3.37 -9.68 -0.23
N ALA A 20 2.06 -9.46 -0.23
CA ALA A 20 1.48 -8.24 -0.77
C ALA A 20 1.90 -7.00 0.04
N ALA A 21 1.89 -7.10 1.38
CA ALA A 21 2.34 -6.04 2.28
C ALA A 21 3.85 -5.79 2.15
N GLU A 22 4.67 -6.82 1.96
CA GLU A 22 6.10 -6.69 1.70
C GLU A 22 6.37 -6.06 0.34
N GLN A 23 5.66 -6.45 -0.72
CA GLN A 23 5.78 -5.79 -2.04
C GLN A 23 5.38 -4.32 -1.96
N ALA A 24 4.28 -4.01 -1.26
CA ALA A 24 3.85 -2.65 -1.00
C ALA A 24 4.89 -1.89 -0.17
N ARG A 25 5.43 -2.50 0.88
CA ARG A 25 6.52 -1.93 1.70
C ARG A 25 7.78 -1.72 0.88
N ARG A 26 8.19 -2.64 0.01
CA ARG A 26 9.37 -2.49 -0.85
C ARG A 26 9.17 -1.37 -1.86
N ALA A 27 8.00 -1.32 -2.49
CA ALA A 27 7.63 -0.25 -3.40
C ALA A 27 7.56 1.12 -2.71
N ALA A 28 7.15 1.16 -1.45
CA ALA A 28 7.09 2.38 -0.64
C ALA A 28 8.43 2.76 0.03
N ALA A 29 9.26 1.76 0.34
CA ALA A 29 10.60 1.93 0.90
C ALA A 29 11.59 2.44 -0.14
N ASP A 30 11.26 2.31 -1.43
CA ASP A 30 12.06 2.88 -2.50
C ASP A 30 11.96 4.43 -2.47
N PRO A 31 13.03 5.13 -2.04
CA PRO A 31 12.99 6.57 -1.84
C PRO A 31 12.76 7.32 -3.16
N ARG A 32 13.16 6.73 -4.30
CA ARG A 32 12.94 7.31 -5.63
C ARG A 32 11.45 7.35 -5.99
N ARG A 33 10.73 6.25 -5.75
CA ARG A 33 9.28 6.20 -5.95
C ARG A 33 8.55 7.10 -4.96
N ARG A 34 9.02 7.19 -3.72
CA ARG A 34 8.44 8.07 -2.70
C ARG A 34 8.54 9.55 -3.10
N ALA A 35 9.70 9.99 -3.60
CA ALA A 35 9.88 11.35 -4.09
C ALA A 35 8.99 11.64 -5.32
N GLN A 36 8.87 10.69 -6.25
CA GLN A 36 8.01 10.82 -7.42
C GLN A 36 6.52 10.89 -7.05
N ALA A 37 6.08 10.03 -6.13
CA ALA A 37 4.73 10.04 -5.58
C ALA A 37 4.43 11.33 -4.82
N GLN A 38 5.37 11.84 -4.01
CA GLN A 38 5.23 13.13 -3.33
C GLN A 38 5.13 14.29 -4.32
N ARG A 39 5.91 14.29 -5.41
CA ARG A 39 5.79 15.31 -6.47
C ARG A 39 4.44 15.23 -7.18
N LEU A 40 3.96 14.02 -7.49
CA LEU A 40 2.64 13.82 -8.11
C LEU A 40 1.51 14.26 -7.17
N LEU A 41 1.56 13.86 -5.91
CA LEU A 41 0.61 14.29 -4.87
C LEU A 41 0.66 15.81 -4.65
N GLY A 42 1.85 16.41 -4.68
CA GLY A 42 2.05 17.85 -4.59
C GLY A 42 1.41 18.60 -5.76
N LYS A 43 1.57 18.09 -7.00
CA LYS A 43 0.88 18.64 -8.17
C LYS A 43 -0.63 18.52 -8.06
N LEU A 44 -1.13 17.39 -7.57
CA LEU A 44 -2.56 17.15 -7.40
C LEU A 44 -3.18 18.03 -6.30
N ARG A 45 -2.42 18.30 -5.22
CA ARG A 45 -2.84 19.19 -4.12
C ARG A 45 -2.69 20.68 -4.44
N GLY A 46 -1.74 21.06 -5.31
CA GLY A 46 -1.53 22.45 -5.73
C GLY A 46 -2.46 22.90 -6.86
N HIS A 47 -3.34 22.03 -7.35
CA HIS A 47 -4.31 22.35 -8.41
C HIS A 47 -5.72 22.63 -7.87
N ARG A 48 -5.82 23.06 -6.60
CA ARG A 48 -7.05 23.51 -5.94
C ARG A 48 -6.85 24.93 -5.47
#